data_AF-A0A7C1MSI2-F1
#
_entry.id   AF-A0A7C1MSI2-F1
#
_cell.length_a   1.000
_cell.length_b   1.000
_cell.length_c   1.000
_cell.angle_alpha   90.00
_cell.angle_beta   90.00
_cell.angle_gamma   90.00
#
_symmetry.space_group_name_H-M   'P 1'
#
loop_
_entity.id
_entity.type
_entity.pdbx_description
1 polymer ?
#
loop_
_entity_poly.entity_id
_entity_poly.type
_entity_poly.pdbx_seq_one_letter_code
_entity_poly.pdbx_strand_id
1 'polypeptide(L)' 'MQDKPSSDNEDQDDELYEHYSFTAGKGQEPLRVDKFLMNFIEKATRNKIQKAAKSGNIHVNGEAVKQNHKVKPNDVV' A
#
# COMPACT_ATOMS: atom_id res chain seq x y z
N MET A 1 -38.42 7.86 -16.81
CA MET A 1 -38.04 6.75 -15.93
C MET A 1 -36.67 7.09 -15.37
N GLN A 2 -36.64 7.76 -14.22
CA GLN A 2 -35.48 7.76 -13.34
C GLN A 2 -35.46 6.35 -12.74
N ASP A 3 -34.35 5.62 -12.84
CA ASP A 3 -33.93 4.70 -11.78
C ASP A 3 -32.46 4.33 -12.03
N LYS A 4 -31.62 4.83 -11.14
CA LYS A 4 -30.19 4.54 -11.03
C LYS A 4 -30.03 3.82 -9.67
N PRO A 5 -29.97 2.48 -9.62
CA PRO A 5 -29.42 1.81 -8.46
C PRO A 5 -27.89 1.93 -8.60
N SER A 6 -27.16 2.71 -7.80
CA SER A 6 -26.97 2.68 -6.35
C SER A 6 -26.18 1.43 -5.92
N SER A 7 -24.92 1.68 -5.55
CA SER A 7 -24.01 0.83 -4.78
C SER A 7 -23.69 -0.55 -5.33
N ASP A 8 -22.65 -0.62 -6.16
CA ASP A 8 -21.70 -1.74 -6.15
C ASP A 8 -20.85 -1.64 -4.87
N ASN A 9 -21.47 -1.92 -3.72
CA ASN A 9 -20.76 -2.40 -2.53
C ASN A 9 -20.92 -3.92 -2.55
N GLU A 10 -20.31 -4.56 -3.55
CA GLU A 10 -20.23 -6.02 -3.62
C GLU A 10 -19.18 -6.46 -2.58
N ASP A 11 -19.66 -7.27 -1.64
CA ASP A 11 -18.88 -8.22 -0.83
C ASP A 11 -17.82 -7.60 0.10
N GLN A 12 -18.31 -6.92 1.14
CA GLN A 12 -17.65 -6.96 2.46
C GLN A 12 -17.81 -8.37 3.05
N ASP A 13 -17.18 -9.37 2.42
CA ASP A 13 -16.68 -10.50 3.20
C ASP A 13 -15.80 -9.89 4.31
N ASP A 14 -15.88 -10.44 5.52
CA ASP A 14 -15.05 -10.06 6.68
C ASP A 14 -13.56 -10.40 6.43
N GLU A 15 -12.99 -9.91 5.32
CA GLU A 15 -11.57 -9.95 5.02
C GLU A 15 -10.89 -8.96 5.95
N LEU A 16 -10.43 -9.47 7.10
CA LEU A 16 -9.48 -8.76 7.96
C LEU A 16 -8.24 -8.38 7.13
N TYR A 17 -8.20 -7.13 6.67
CA TYR A 17 -7.01 -6.56 6.06
C TYR A 17 -6.06 -6.05 7.14
N GLU A 18 -4.84 -6.55 7.14
CA GLU A 18 -3.78 -6.00 7.99
C GLU A 18 -3.30 -4.68 7.40
N HIS A 19 -3.63 -3.58 8.08
CA HIS A 19 -3.10 -2.26 7.78
C HIS A 19 -1.77 -2.06 8.50
N TYR A 20 -0.72 -1.79 7.73
CA TYR A 20 0.58 -1.44 8.25
C TYR A 20 0.87 0.04 7.96
N SER A 21 1.55 0.70 8.87
CA SER A 21 2.03 2.08 8.71
C SER A 21 3.46 2.17 9.21
N PHE A 22 4.37 2.62 8.36
CA PHE A 22 5.80 2.72 8.65
C PHE A 22 6.34 4.08 8.24
N THR A 23 7.16 4.67 9.09
CA THR A 23 7.84 5.94 8.78
C THR A 23 9.30 5.68 8.44
N ALA A 24 9.73 6.14 7.28
CA ALA A 24 11.11 6.07 6.85
C ALA A 24 11.99 7.01 7.68
N GLY A 25 13.05 6.47 8.27
CA GLY A 25 13.98 7.24 9.08
C GLY A 25 14.75 8.32 8.30
N LYS A 26 15.21 9.37 9.00
CA LYS A 26 15.92 10.53 8.43
C LYS A 26 17.20 10.18 7.64
N GLY A 27 17.83 9.04 7.92
CA GLY A 27 19.04 8.56 7.24
C GLY A 27 18.79 7.43 6.23
N GLN A 28 17.53 7.11 5.93
CA GLN A 28 17.20 5.99 5.03
C GLN A 28 17.58 6.34 3.59
N GLU A 29 18.42 5.51 2.96
CA GLU A 29 18.66 5.68 1.53
C GLU A 29 17.39 5.43 0.71
N PRO A 30 17.11 6.18 -0.38
CA PRO A 30 15.92 5.98 -1.19
C PRO A 30 15.84 4.56 -1.76
N LEU A 31 14.91 3.76 -1.23
CA LEU A 31 14.71 2.37 -1.60
C LEU A 31 13.30 2.16 -2.13
N ARG A 32 13.13 1.17 -2.99
CA ARG A 32 11.81 0.86 -3.53
C ARG A 32 10.83 0.44 -2.43
N VAL A 33 9.57 0.79 -2.59
CA VAL A 33 8.50 0.48 -1.64
C VAL A 33 8.37 -1.02 -1.33
N ASP A 34 8.62 -1.88 -2.33
CA ASP A 34 8.65 -3.33 -2.15
C ASP A 34 9.77 -3.75 -1.19
N LYS A 35 11.00 -3.27 -1.43
CA LYS A 35 12.15 -3.54 -0.55
C LYS A 35 11.97 -2.92 0.84
N PHE A 36 11.34 -1.76 0.93
CA PHE A 36 11.08 -1.09 2.20
C PHE A 36 10.15 -1.94 3.06
N LEU A 37 8.96 -2.28 2.56
CA LEU A 37 7.95 -3.01 3.32
C LEU A 37 8.38 -4.44 3.67
N MET A 38 9.19 -5.10 2.83
CA MET A 38 9.74 -6.43 3.16
C MET A 38 10.67 -6.42 4.38
N ASN A 39 11.26 -5.28 4.74
CA ASN A 39 12.10 -5.20 5.94
C ASN A 39 11.26 -5.09 7.23
N PHE A 40 9.98 -4.72 7.14
CA PHE A 40 9.12 -4.50 8.31
C PHE A 40 8.01 -5.54 8.45
N ILE A 41 7.42 -5.97 7.33
CA ILE A 41 6.36 -6.97 7.33
C ILE A 41 7.00 -8.35 7.14
N GLU A 42 7.11 -9.08 8.25
CA GLU A 42 7.60 -10.45 8.22
C GLU A 42 6.70 -11.31 7.32
N LYS A 43 7.30 -12.15 6.47
CA LYS A 43 6.62 -12.98 5.45
C LYS A 43 5.98 -12.22 4.28
N ALA A 44 6.10 -10.89 4.19
CA ALA A 44 5.69 -10.19 2.98
C ALA A 44 6.61 -10.57 1.82
N THR A 45 6.03 -11.15 0.77
CA THR A 45 6.77 -11.44 -0.44
C THR A 45 6.76 -10.22 -1.36
N ARG A 46 7.82 -10.09 -2.17
CA ARG A 46 7.93 -9.06 -3.19
C ARG A 46 6.70 -8.97 -4.09
N ASN A 47 6.22 -10.12 -4.56
CA ASN A 47 5.05 -10.18 -5.42
C ASN A 47 3.77 -9.71 -4.72
N LYS A 48 3.59 -10.01 -3.42
CA LYS A 48 2.42 -9.54 -2.65
C LYS A 48 2.41 -8.02 -2.56
N ILE A 49 3.53 -7.41 -2.21
CA ILE A 49 3.65 -5.95 -2.08
C ILE A 49 3.50 -5.25 -3.44
N GLN A 50 4.09 -5.81 -4.50
CA GLN A 50 3.94 -5.26 -5.85
C GLN A 50 2.49 -5.29 -6.34
N LYS A 51 1.76 -6.38 -6.08
CA LYS A 51 0.32 -6.47 -6.38
C LYS A 51 -0.48 -5.44 -5.58
N ALA A 52 -0.21 -5.31 -4.28
CA ALA A 52 -0.87 -4.30 -3.44
C ALA A 52 -0.61 -2.87 -3.94
N ALA A 53 0.63 -2.53 -4.30
CA ALA A 53 0.96 -1.24 -4.92
C ALA A 53 0.19 -1.03 -6.24
N LYS A 54 0.09 -2.08 -7.08
CA LYS A 54 -0.62 -2.01 -8.36
C LYS A 54 -2.12 -1.83 -8.19
N SER A 55 -2.71 -2.42 -7.14
CA SER A 55 -4.12 -2.26 -6.78
C SER A 55 -4.43 -0.93 -6.10
N GLY A 56 -3.43 -0.09 -5.81
CA GLY A 56 -3.63 1.17 -5.10
C GLY A 56 -3.76 1.02 -3.57
N ASN A 57 -3.36 -0.13 -3.01
CA ASN A 57 -3.49 -0.41 -1.58
C ASN A 57 -2.28 0.10 -0.76
N ILE A 58 -1.26 0.66 -1.42
CA ILE A 58 -0.06 1.20 -0.76
C ILE A 58 -0.02 2.70 -0.98
N HIS A 59 0.01 3.43 0.12
CA HIS A 59 0.02 4.87 0.13
C HIS A 59 1.38 5.35 0.66
N VAL A 60 1.92 6.42 0.10
CA VAL A 60 3.08 7.11 0.67
C VAL A 60 2.68 8.56 0.89
N ASN A 61 2.77 9.02 2.14
CA ASN A 61 2.29 10.33 2.58
C ASN A 61 0.82 10.59 2.22
N GLY A 62 0.00 9.54 2.17
CA GLY A 62 -1.41 9.61 1.81
C GLY A 62 -1.71 9.50 0.30
N GLU A 63 -0.70 9.37 -0.56
CA GLU A 63 -0.90 9.21 -2.01
C GLU A 63 -0.64 7.77 -2.45
N ALA A 64 -1.54 7.19 -3.25
CA ALA A 64 -1.35 5.83 -3.78
C ALA A 64 -0.14 5.76 -4.73
N VAL A 65 0.79 4.85 -4.46
CA VAL A 65 2.04 4.77 -5.23
C VAL A 65 2.19 3.49 -6.04
N LYS A 66 2.95 3.58 -7.13
CA LYS A 66 3.31 2.43 -7.96
C LYS A 66 4.45 1.63 -7.33
N GLN A 67 4.59 0.36 -7.73
CA GLN A 67 5.62 -0.57 -7.25
C GLN A 67 7.09 -0.09 -7.39
N ASN A 68 7.35 0.90 -8.24
CA ASN A 68 8.68 1.47 -8.48
C ASN A 68 8.95 2.74 -7.66
N HIS A 69 7.98 3.19 -6.85
CA HIS A 69 8.15 4.33 -5.96
C HIS A 69 9.30 4.07 -5.00
N LYS A 70 10.16 5.08 -4.82
CA LYS A 70 11.28 5.03 -3.90
C LYS A 70 10.92 5.82 -2.66
N VAL A 71 10.78 5.11 -1.55
CA VAL A 71 10.54 5.66 -0.21
C VAL A 71 11.79 6.43 0.21
N LYS A 72 11.62 7.71 0.51
CA LYS A 72 12.65 8.66 0.92
C LYS A 72 12.63 8.84 2.44
N PRO A 73 13.68 9.45 3.02
CA PRO A 73 13.63 9.88 4.41
C PRO A 73 12.38 10.70 4.74
N ASN A 74 11.76 10.41 5.88
CA ASN A 74 10.53 11.03 6.40
C ASN A 74 9.24 10.67 5.65
N ASP A 75 9.28 9.81 4.63
CA ASP A 75 8.06 9.30 4.01
C ASP A 75 7.31 8.36 4.97
N VAL A 76 5.99 8.46 4.99
CA VAL A 76 5.10 7.55 5.72
C VAL A 76 4.43 6.61 4.72
N VAL A 77 4.69 5.32 4.84
CA VAL A 77 4.19 4.24 3.95
C VAL A 77 3.15 3.40 4.66
#